data_AF-A0A4P6P9B5-F1
#
_entry.id   AF-A0A4P6P9B5-F1
#
_cell.length_a   1.000
_cell.length_b   1.000
_cell.length_c   1.000
_cell.angle_alpha   90.00
_cell.angle_beta   90.00
_cell.angle_gamma   90.00
#
_symmetry.space_group_name_H-M   'P 1'
#
loop_
_entity.id
_entity.type
_entity.pdbx_description
1 polymer ?
#
loop_
_entity_poly.entity_id
_entity_poly.type
_entity_poly.pdbx_seq_one_letter_code
_entity_poly.pdbx_strand_id
1 'polypeptide(L)'
;MKKKFAVVGLATLITAATVAAETRFPLRLDIDVSSRTSMDKLGAGADGEVKVEKVQLRVKVRQAGGKSWPDPVTAELYVIGKQIQTGYFAVIDVVKGEYTFNSANDNAFEFQSKQYSLPRTSGNINMGGTYETYLVVIADKDGNVIDSRSGRHIRDKGIAFIREQGPKTLFDRDCNVIGEFKPNREGFSAAAAAATDPGDNY
;
A
#
# COMPACT_ATOMS: atom_id res chain seq x y z
N MET A 1 53.73 0.88 63.60
CA MET A 1 52.92 0.19 62.56
C MET A 1 52.12 1.23 61.80
N LYS A 2 52.41 1.39 60.50
CA LYS A 2 51.75 2.36 59.60
C LYS A 2 50.66 1.60 58.81
N LYS A 3 49.42 2.10 58.77
CA LYS A 3 48.41 1.68 57.77
C LYS A 3 47.92 2.93 57.04
N LYS A 4 48.29 3.03 55.77
CA LYS A 4 47.76 4.00 54.80
C LYS A 4 46.54 3.36 54.14
N PHE A 5 45.39 4.03 54.17
CA PHE A 5 44.26 3.70 53.32
C PHE A 5 44.34 4.55 52.05
N ALA A 6 44.40 3.90 50.90
CA ALA A 6 44.28 4.53 49.59
C ALA A 6 42.82 4.48 49.16
N VAL A 7 42.20 5.65 48.97
CA VAL A 7 40.88 5.78 48.36
C VAL A 7 41.10 6.06 46.87
N VAL A 8 40.73 5.11 46.03
CA VAL A 8 40.73 5.24 44.57
C VAL A 8 39.39 5.86 44.17
N GLY A 9 39.42 7.14 43.79
CA GLY A 9 38.26 7.85 43.25
C GLY A 9 38.11 7.55 41.75
N LEU A 10 36.99 6.92 41.38
CA LEU A 10 36.60 6.65 40.00
C LEU A 10 35.84 7.87 39.46
N ALA A 11 36.46 8.66 38.58
CA ALA A 11 35.81 9.78 37.91
C ALA A 11 35.10 9.27 36.65
N THR A 12 33.77 9.32 36.64
CA THR A 12 32.94 8.96 35.49
C THR A 12 32.80 10.18 34.57
N LEU A 13 33.44 10.15 33.40
CA LEU A 13 33.23 11.13 32.33
C LEU A 13 31.88 10.87 31.67
N ILE A 14 30.91 11.76 31.90
CA ILE A 14 29.64 11.80 31.17
C ILE A 14 29.86 12.73 29.96
N THR A 15 30.11 12.13 28.80
CA THR A 15 30.18 12.88 27.54
C THR A 15 28.74 13.13 27.07
N ALA A 16 28.28 14.38 27.18
CA ALA A 16 26.99 14.80 26.62
C ALA A 16 27.12 14.87 25.09
N ALA A 17 26.58 13.87 24.38
CA ALA A 17 26.42 13.92 22.94
C ALA A 17 25.27 14.89 22.61
N THR A 18 25.60 16.11 22.24
CA THR A 18 24.65 17.04 21.62
C THR A 18 24.33 16.54 20.22
N VAL A 19 23.20 15.83 20.06
CA VAL A 19 22.65 15.53 18.74
C VAL A 19 22.16 16.84 18.16
N ALA A 20 22.92 17.40 17.21
CA ALA A 20 22.48 18.54 16.44
C ALA A 20 21.30 18.10 15.56
N ALA A 21 20.08 18.41 16.00
CA ALA A 21 18.90 18.36 15.15
C ALA A 21 19.02 19.50 14.13
N GLU A 22 19.80 19.29 13.07
CA GLU A 22 19.69 20.15 11.89
C GLU A 22 18.25 20.07 11.40
N THR A 23 17.53 21.19 11.51
CA THR A 23 16.19 21.36 10.96
C THR A 23 16.29 21.32 9.45
N ARG A 24 16.39 20.12 8.88
CA ARG A 24 16.21 19.89 7.45
C ARG A 24 14.77 20.26 7.13
N PHE A 25 14.59 21.36 6.40
CA PHE A 25 13.29 21.69 5.81
C PHE A 25 12.67 20.43 5.18
N PRO A 26 11.37 20.18 5.40
CA PRO A 26 10.75 18.95 4.95
C PRO A 26 10.86 18.83 3.44
N LEU A 27 11.29 17.66 2.98
CA LEU A 27 11.31 17.30 1.56
C LEU A 27 9.88 17.46 1.02
N ARG A 28 9.72 18.25 -0.04
CA ARG A 28 8.44 18.39 -0.72
C ARG A 28 8.46 17.48 -1.94
N LEU A 29 7.37 16.74 -2.14
CA LEU A 29 7.24 15.78 -3.22
C LEU A 29 6.02 16.12 -4.07
N ASP A 30 6.13 15.79 -5.35
CA ASP A 30 5.00 15.74 -6.28
C ASP A 30 4.80 14.27 -6.65
N ILE A 31 3.68 13.70 -6.20
CA ILE A 31 3.34 12.28 -6.38
C ILE A 31 2.19 12.19 -7.36
N ASP A 32 2.52 11.75 -8.58
CA ASP A 32 1.54 11.45 -9.61
C ASP A 32 1.29 9.94 -9.66
N VAL A 33 0.02 9.56 -9.73
CA VAL A 33 -0.40 8.17 -9.81
C VAL A 33 -1.44 8.04 -10.90
N SER A 34 -1.15 7.16 -11.85
CA SER A 34 -2.06 6.79 -12.91
C SER A 34 -2.50 5.35 -12.76
N SER A 35 -3.81 5.12 -12.89
CA SER A 35 -4.41 3.79 -12.90
C SER A 35 -4.87 3.45 -14.31
N ARG A 36 -4.40 2.32 -14.84
CA ARG A 36 -4.95 1.71 -16.04
C ARG A 36 -5.87 0.58 -15.64
N THR A 37 -7.16 0.77 -15.91
CA THR A 37 -8.20 -0.24 -15.66
C THR A 37 -8.80 -0.69 -16.99
N SER A 38 -8.93 -2.00 -17.19
CA SER A 38 -9.71 -2.56 -18.29
C SER A 38 -10.62 -3.66 -17.76
N MET A 39 -11.71 -3.94 -18.47
CA MET A 39 -12.69 -4.93 -18.05
C MET A 39 -12.91 -5.92 -19.19
N ASP A 40 -12.66 -7.19 -18.92
CA ASP A 40 -12.92 -8.27 -19.86
C ASP A 40 -14.24 -8.94 -19.48
N LYS A 41 -15.15 -9.09 -20.43
CA LYS A 41 -16.37 -9.88 -20.26
C LYS A 41 -16.06 -11.33 -20.64
N LEU A 42 -16.20 -12.25 -19.68
CA LEU A 42 -15.96 -13.67 -19.90
C LEU A 42 -17.24 -14.41 -20.31
N GLY A 43 -18.40 -13.93 -19.88
CA GLY A 43 -19.69 -14.52 -20.22
C GLY A 43 -20.86 -13.72 -19.65
N ALA A 44 -22.05 -14.01 -20.16
CA ALA A 44 -23.31 -13.52 -19.62
C ALA A 44 -24.40 -14.57 -19.85
N GLY A 45 -25.28 -14.72 -18.86
CA GLY A 45 -26.47 -15.56 -18.90
C GLY A 45 -27.67 -14.81 -18.33
N ALA A 46 -28.78 -15.53 -18.12
CA ALA A 46 -30.03 -14.95 -17.61
C ALA A 46 -29.87 -14.34 -16.21
N ASP A 47 -29.00 -14.93 -15.38
CA ASP A 47 -28.82 -14.55 -13.97
C ASP A 47 -27.64 -13.61 -13.73
N GLY A 48 -26.83 -13.31 -14.76
CA GLY A 48 -25.70 -12.43 -14.54
C GLY A 48 -24.66 -12.34 -15.64
N GLU A 49 -23.61 -11.59 -15.32
CA GLU A 49 -22.42 -11.46 -16.17
C GLU A 49 -21.16 -11.74 -15.36
N VAL A 50 -20.21 -12.44 -15.99
CA VAL A 50 -18.89 -12.71 -15.44
C VAL A 50 -17.89 -11.79 -16.10
N LYS A 51 -17.19 -11.00 -15.29
CA LYS A 51 -16.20 -10.01 -15.74
C LYS A 51 -14.91 -10.15 -14.96
N VAL A 52 -13.82 -9.76 -15.58
CA VAL A 52 -12.52 -9.61 -14.92
C VAL A 52 -12.06 -8.18 -15.07
N GLU A 53 -11.92 -7.49 -13.95
CA GLU A 53 -11.33 -6.18 -13.88
C GLU A 53 -9.79 -6.33 -13.81
N LYS A 54 -9.10 -5.82 -14.82
CA LYS A 54 -7.63 -5.78 -14.87
C LYS A 54 -7.15 -4.41 -14.46
N VAL A 55 -6.27 -4.34 -13.46
CA VAL A 55 -5.77 -3.08 -12.91
C VAL A 55 -4.25 -3.07 -12.87
N GLN A 56 -3.66 -1.98 -13.35
CA GLN A 56 -2.24 -1.68 -13.19
C GLN A 56 -2.06 -0.23 -12.75
N LEU A 57 -1.16 0.00 -11.81
CA LEU A 57 -0.85 1.32 -11.27
C LEU A 57 0.58 1.71 -11.66
N ARG A 58 0.75 2.96 -12.07
CA ARG A 58 2.05 3.58 -12.29
C ARG A 58 2.18 4.78 -11.37
N VAL A 59 3.29 4.84 -10.66
CA VAL A 59 3.61 5.92 -9.72
C VAL A 59 4.83 6.65 -10.24
N LYS A 60 4.73 7.98 -10.27
CA LYS A 60 5.84 8.88 -10.53
C LYS A 60 6.00 9.80 -9.33
N VAL A 61 7.21 9.86 -8.80
CA VAL A 61 7.54 10.73 -7.68
C VAL A 61 8.62 11.69 -8.15
N ARG A 62 8.38 12.98 -8.01
CA ARG A 62 9.35 14.03 -8.29
C ARG A 62 9.63 14.83 -7.02
N GLN A 63 10.88 15.17 -6.81
CA GLN A 63 11.26 16.14 -5.79
C GLN A 63 10.78 17.54 -6.19
N ALA A 64 9.94 18.13 -5.37
CA ALA A 64 9.50 19.52 -5.53
C ALA A 64 10.41 20.45 -4.72
N GLY A 65 11.08 21.39 -5.40
CA GLY A 65 11.93 22.41 -4.77
C GLY A 65 13.42 22.23 -5.04
N GLY A 66 14.21 23.26 -4.72
CA GLY A 66 15.60 23.37 -5.15
C GLY A 66 16.65 22.78 -4.21
N LYS A 67 16.27 22.26 -3.03
CA LYS A 67 17.22 21.69 -2.07
C LYS A 67 17.42 20.21 -2.34
N SER A 68 18.62 19.80 -2.74
CA SER A 68 18.98 18.39 -2.94
C SER A 68 18.70 17.54 -1.70
N TRP A 69 18.23 16.31 -1.91
CA TRP A 69 18.00 15.32 -0.87
C TRP A 69 18.91 14.10 -1.12
N PRO A 70 20.04 13.99 -0.41
CA PRO A 70 21.04 12.97 -0.72
C PRO A 70 20.66 11.58 -0.18
N ASP A 71 19.80 11.53 0.84
CA ASP A 71 19.45 10.27 1.49
C ASP A 71 18.43 9.49 0.65
N PRO A 72 18.51 8.15 0.60
CA PRO A 72 17.49 7.36 -0.09
C PRO A 72 16.13 7.50 0.59
N VAL A 73 15.08 7.32 -0.19
CA VAL A 73 13.69 7.24 0.27
C VAL A 73 13.11 5.87 -0.07
N THR A 74 12.24 5.38 0.79
CA THR A 74 11.44 4.18 0.51
C THR A 74 10.10 4.59 -0.06
N ALA A 75 9.76 4.08 -1.24
CA ALA A 75 8.43 4.24 -1.81
C ALA A 75 7.63 2.93 -1.65
N GLU A 76 6.42 3.05 -1.12
CA GLU A 76 5.51 1.94 -0.87
C GLU A 76 4.19 2.20 -1.59
N LEU A 77 3.79 1.30 -2.49
CA LEU A 77 2.49 1.32 -3.17
C LEU A 77 1.63 0.17 -2.67
N TYR A 78 0.50 0.51 -2.08
CA TYR A 78 -0.53 -0.39 -1.62
C TYR A 78 -1.69 -0.37 -2.62
N VAL A 79 -2.05 -1.54 -3.12
CA VAL A 79 -3.17 -1.72 -4.04
C VAL A 79 -4.35 -2.24 -3.23
N ILE A 80 -5.45 -1.49 -3.17
CA ILE A 80 -6.57 -1.78 -2.27
C ILE A 80 -7.80 -2.18 -3.09
N GLY A 81 -8.29 -3.38 -2.82
CA GLY A 81 -9.52 -3.90 -3.37
C GLY A 81 -10.66 -3.89 -2.35
N LYS A 82 -11.87 -4.16 -2.84
CA LYS A 82 -13.05 -4.36 -2.03
C LYS A 82 -13.74 -5.66 -2.42
N GLN A 83 -14.10 -6.44 -1.42
CA GLN A 83 -14.89 -7.66 -1.59
C GLN A 83 -16.36 -7.28 -1.79
N ILE A 84 -16.98 -7.82 -2.84
CA ILE A 84 -18.34 -7.44 -3.25
C ILE A 84 -19.38 -7.92 -2.24
N GLN A 85 -19.26 -9.14 -1.72
CA GLN A 85 -20.28 -9.76 -0.87
C GLN A 85 -20.34 -9.15 0.53
N THR A 86 -19.18 -8.82 1.09
CA THR A 86 -19.04 -8.35 2.48
C THR A 86 -18.85 -6.84 2.56
N GLY A 87 -18.38 -6.21 1.49
CA GLY A 87 -17.98 -4.81 1.48
C GLY A 87 -16.64 -4.53 2.16
N TYR A 88 -15.94 -5.56 2.66
CA TYR A 88 -14.64 -5.41 3.32
C TYR A 88 -13.54 -5.05 2.32
N PHE A 89 -12.53 -4.34 2.81
CA PHE A 89 -11.38 -3.91 2.04
C PHE A 89 -10.24 -4.91 2.19
N ALA A 90 -9.43 -5.06 1.13
CA ALA A 90 -8.27 -5.93 1.15
C ALA A 90 -7.05 -5.20 0.58
N VAL A 91 -5.89 -5.34 1.24
CA VAL A 91 -4.61 -5.00 0.60
C VAL A 91 -4.30 -6.13 -0.39
N ILE A 92 -4.49 -5.89 -1.69
CA ILE A 92 -4.25 -6.90 -2.74
C ILE A 92 -2.75 -7.20 -2.83
N ASP A 93 -1.94 -6.15 -2.79
CA ASP A 93 -0.49 -6.24 -2.96
C ASP A 93 0.21 -5.00 -2.43
N VAL A 94 1.50 -5.14 -2.17
CA VAL A 94 2.39 -4.06 -1.74
C VAL A 94 3.65 -4.10 -2.59
N VAL A 95 3.93 -3.01 -3.30
CA VAL A 95 5.18 -2.82 -4.06
C VAL A 95 6.05 -1.86 -3.26
N LYS A 96 7.25 -2.30 -2.89
CA LYS A 96 8.23 -1.48 -2.17
C LYS A 96 9.52 -1.36 -2.96
N GLY A 97 10.15 -0.19 -2.90
CA GLY A 97 11.46 0.04 -3.48
C GLY A 97 12.18 1.20 -2.80
N GLU A 98 13.50 1.18 -2.86
CA GLU A 98 14.35 2.28 -2.42
C GLU A 98 14.81 3.10 -3.62
N TYR A 99 14.77 4.42 -3.49
CA TYR A 99 15.05 5.36 -4.57
C TYR A 99 15.87 6.54 -4.06
N THR A 100 16.60 7.19 -4.97
CA THR A 100 17.37 8.41 -4.70
C THR A 100 17.00 9.47 -5.73
N PHE A 101 16.85 10.72 -5.28
CA PHE A 101 16.67 11.85 -6.18
C PHE A 101 18.04 12.37 -6.61
N ASN A 102 18.29 12.47 -7.91
CA ASN A 102 19.55 13.02 -8.42
C ASN A 102 19.34 13.76 -9.74
N SER A 103 20.32 14.56 -10.14
CA SER A 103 20.26 15.29 -11.40
C SER A 103 20.20 14.38 -12.64
N ALA A 104 20.72 13.16 -12.54
CA ALA A 104 20.70 12.19 -13.65
C ALA A 104 19.28 11.65 -13.93
N ASN A 105 18.39 11.62 -12.93
CA ASN A 105 17.00 11.21 -13.08
C ASN A 105 16.01 12.39 -13.05
N ASP A 106 16.48 13.61 -13.30
CA ASP A 106 15.66 14.83 -13.22
C ASP A 106 14.96 14.96 -11.84
N ASN A 107 15.64 14.50 -10.78
CA ASN A 107 15.11 14.37 -9.43
C ASN A 107 13.73 13.68 -9.38
N ALA A 108 13.55 12.64 -10.17
CA ALA A 108 12.32 11.86 -10.23
C ALA A 108 12.61 10.36 -10.38
N PHE A 109 11.67 9.55 -9.91
CA PHE A 109 11.66 8.11 -10.17
C PHE A 109 10.26 7.61 -10.48
N GLU A 110 10.20 6.50 -11.20
CA GLU A 110 8.96 5.87 -11.61
C GLU A 110 9.01 4.37 -11.31
N PHE A 111 7.87 3.83 -10.91
CA PHE A 111 7.69 2.40 -10.74
C PHE A 111 6.24 2.02 -11.03
N GLN A 112 6.03 0.74 -11.31
CA GLN A 112 4.73 0.21 -11.68
C GLN A 112 4.43 -1.06 -10.92
N SER A 113 3.15 -1.25 -10.61
CA SER A 113 2.66 -2.53 -10.14
C SER A 113 2.64 -3.56 -11.27
N LYS A 114 2.56 -4.84 -10.91
CA LYS A 114 2.06 -5.86 -11.83
C LYS A 114 0.61 -5.57 -12.19
N GLN A 115 0.10 -6.24 -13.22
CA GLN A 115 -1.32 -6.22 -13.54
C GLN A 115 -2.07 -7.20 -12.62
N TYR A 116 -3.10 -6.73 -11.94
CA TYR A 116 -3.98 -7.53 -11.10
C TYR A 116 -5.25 -7.89 -11.86
N SER A 117 -5.70 -9.14 -11.74
CA SER A 117 -6.98 -9.59 -12.29
C SER A 117 -7.95 -9.82 -11.13
N LEU A 118 -9.04 -9.06 -11.11
CA LEU A 118 -10.07 -9.07 -10.10
C LEU A 118 -11.36 -9.62 -10.72
N PRO A 119 -11.60 -10.94 -10.57
CA PRO A 119 -12.81 -11.57 -11.07
C PRO A 119 -14.04 -11.11 -10.27
N ARG A 120 -15.13 -10.80 -10.98
CA ARG A 120 -16.43 -10.45 -10.41
C ARG A 120 -17.59 -10.98 -11.25
N THR A 121 -18.66 -11.36 -10.57
CA THR A 121 -19.96 -11.62 -11.16
C THR A 121 -20.89 -10.44 -10.89
N SER A 122 -22.01 -10.37 -11.61
CA SER A 122 -23.06 -9.35 -11.44
C SER A 122 -24.42 -9.95 -11.75
N GLY A 123 -25.52 -9.24 -11.47
CA GLY A 123 -26.88 -9.75 -11.61
C GLY A 123 -27.39 -10.35 -10.31
N ASN A 124 -28.10 -11.47 -10.40
CA ASN A 124 -28.58 -12.23 -9.24
C ASN A 124 -27.42 -12.83 -8.44
N ILE A 125 -26.28 -13.06 -9.08
CA ILE A 125 -25.07 -13.58 -8.46
C ILE A 125 -24.02 -12.47 -8.40
N ASN A 126 -23.82 -11.90 -7.20
CA ASN A 126 -22.93 -10.75 -7.00
C ASN A 126 -21.74 -11.14 -6.10
N MET A 127 -20.68 -11.66 -6.72
CA MET A 127 -19.52 -12.22 -6.03
C MET A 127 -18.20 -11.73 -6.63
N GLY A 128 -17.15 -11.71 -5.82
CA GLY A 128 -15.77 -11.44 -6.25
C GLY A 128 -15.18 -10.20 -5.61
N GLY A 129 -14.24 -9.57 -6.31
CA GLY A 129 -13.56 -8.36 -5.87
C GLY A 129 -13.56 -7.28 -6.94
N THR A 130 -13.47 -6.03 -6.51
CA THR A 130 -13.27 -4.89 -7.39
C THR A 130 -12.13 -4.03 -6.86
N TYR A 131 -11.49 -3.29 -7.76
CA TYR A 131 -10.49 -2.32 -7.35
C TYR A 131 -11.18 -1.12 -6.68
N GLU A 132 -10.67 -0.68 -5.53
CA GLU A 132 -11.28 0.39 -4.76
C GLU A 132 -10.45 1.68 -4.79
N THR A 133 -9.15 1.57 -4.50
CA THR A 133 -8.22 2.69 -4.42
C THR A 133 -6.77 2.21 -4.33
N TYR A 134 -5.83 3.16 -4.34
CA TYR A 134 -4.43 2.96 -4.00
C TYR A 134 -4.04 3.83 -2.79
N LEU A 135 -2.90 3.49 -2.19
CA LEU A 135 -2.15 4.35 -1.26
C LEU A 135 -0.66 4.27 -1.62
N VAL A 136 -0.04 5.42 -1.86
CA VAL A 136 1.41 5.59 -2.01
C VAL A 136 1.93 6.29 -0.76
N VAL A 137 3.00 5.77 -0.19
CA VAL A 137 3.71 6.36 0.94
C VAL A 137 5.17 6.50 0.58
N ILE A 138 5.72 7.70 0.78
CA ILE A 138 7.15 7.95 0.69
C ILE A 138 7.68 8.15 2.09
N ALA A 139 8.65 7.33 2.49
CA ALA A 139 9.25 7.35 3.80
C ALA A 139 10.75 7.65 3.71
N ASP A 140 11.29 8.26 4.77
CA ASP A 140 12.74 8.39 4.94
C ASP A 140 13.38 7.06 5.35
N LYS A 141 14.72 7.07 5.46
CA LYS A 141 15.52 5.92 5.90
C LYS A 141 15.16 5.39 7.30
N ASP A 142 14.51 6.20 8.13
CA ASP A 142 14.10 5.86 9.49
C ASP A 142 12.64 5.35 9.53
N GLY A 143 11.97 5.29 8.37
CA GLY A 143 10.61 4.82 8.19
C GLY A 143 9.53 5.88 8.43
N ASN A 144 9.92 7.13 8.71
CA ASN A 144 8.98 8.24 8.92
C ASN A 144 8.35 8.62 7.59
N VAL A 145 7.03 8.84 7.58
CA VAL A 145 6.31 9.28 6.38
C VAL A 145 6.71 10.72 6.06
N ILE A 146 7.28 10.92 4.88
CA ILE A 146 7.58 12.23 4.31
C ILE A 146 6.32 12.78 3.64
N ASP A 147 5.69 11.98 2.79
CA ASP A 147 4.48 12.35 2.06
C ASP A 147 3.67 11.10 1.66
N SER A 148 2.40 11.28 1.35
CA SER A 148 1.53 10.21 0.90
C SER A 148 0.47 10.68 -0.10
N ARG A 149 0.07 9.79 -1.00
CA ARG A 149 -0.98 10.04 -1.98
C ARG A 149 -1.92 8.86 -2.04
N SER A 150 -3.22 9.12 -2.03
CA SER A 150 -4.23 8.08 -2.13
C SER A 150 -5.31 8.49 -3.13
N GLY A 151 -5.90 7.50 -3.79
CA GLY A 151 -7.00 7.72 -4.75
C GLY A 151 -8.30 8.19 -4.06
N ARG A 152 -8.43 7.90 -2.77
CA ARG A 152 -9.49 8.36 -1.88
C ARG A 152 -8.86 8.92 -0.61
N HIS A 153 -9.54 9.84 0.06
CA HIS A 153 -9.03 10.38 1.31
C HIS A 153 -8.92 9.28 2.39
N ILE A 154 -7.69 9.00 2.82
CA ILE A 154 -7.35 8.09 3.93
C ILE A 154 -6.71 8.94 5.02
N ARG A 155 -7.18 8.82 6.26
CA ARG A 155 -6.62 9.53 7.41
C ARG A 155 -5.28 8.91 7.83
N ASP A 156 -4.43 9.67 8.50
CA ASP A 156 -3.11 9.21 8.97
C ASP A 156 -3.15 7.89 9.75
N LYS A 157 -4.16 7.71 10.61
CA LYS A 157 -4.39 6.44 11.32
C LYS A 157 -4.62 5.27 10.37
N GLY A 158 -5.37 5.47 9.30
CA GLY A 158 -5.61 4.46 8.27
C GLY A 158 -4.34 4.18 7.44
N ILE A 159 -3.52 5.20 7.17
CA ILE A 159 -2.22 5.03 6.50
C ILE A 159 -1.31 4.15 7.36
N ALA A 160 -1.15 4.48 8.65
CA ALA A 160 -0.35 3.70 9.57
C ALA A 160 -0.83 2.24 9.67
N PHE A 161 -2.15 2.06 9.81
CA PHE A 161 -2.77 0.73 9.83
C PHE A 161 -2.46 -0.08 8.57
N ILE A 162 -2.70 0.48 7.37
CA ILE A 162 -2.44 -0.21 6.10
C ILE A 162 -0.97 -0.58 5.97
N ARG A 163 -0.06 0.30 6.43
CA ARG A 163 1.39 0.03 6.38
C ARG A 163 1.81 -1.15 7.23
N GLU A 164 1.21 -1.30 8.42
CA GLU A 164 1.50 -2.37 9.38
C GLU A 164 0.99 -3.74 8.90
N GLN A 165 -0.22 -3.79 8.33
CA GLN A 165 -0.90 -5.05 8.04
C GLN A 165 -0.31 -5.84 6.85
N GLY A 166 0.40 -5.18 5.93
CA GLY A 166 0.99 -5.85 4.77
C GLY A 166 -0.03 -6.39 3.75
N PRO A 167 0.42 -7.19 2.76
CA PRO A 167 -0.45 -7.72 1.71
C PRO A 167 -1.37 -8.82 2.23
N LYS A 168 -2.51 -8.98 1.55
CA LYS A 168 -3.57 -9.96 1.83
C LYS A 168 -4.28 -9.78 3.17
N THR A 169 -4.23 -8.61 3.78
CA THR A 169 -5.04 -8.34 4.97
C THR A 169 -6.42 -7.84 4.58
N LEU A 170 -7.46 -8.44 5.16
CA LEU A 170 -8.86 -8.06 5.01
C LEU A 170 -9.29 -7.23 6.23
N PHE A 171 -9.89 -6.08 6.00
CA PHE A 171 -10.27 -5.14 7.05
C PHE A 171 -11.58 -4.42 6.75
N ASP A 172 -12.27 -3.96 7.78
CA ASP A 172 -13.49 -3.16 7.66
C ASP A 172 -13.16 -1.66 7.49
N ARG A 173 -14.21 -0.82 7.43
CA ARG A 173 -14.06 0.63 7.28
C ARG A 173 -13.42 1.30 8.50
N ASP A 174 -13.52 0.68 9.67
CA ASP A 174 -13.03 1.21 10.94
C ASP A 174 -11.59 0.74 11.23
N CYS A 175 -10.95 0.10 10.25
CA CYS A 175 -9.60 -0.45 10.35
C CYS A 175 -9.50 -1.60 11.36
N ASN A 176 -10.56 -2.39 11.53
CA ASN A 176 -10.47 -3.66 12.24
C ASN A 176 -10.08 -4.76 11.26
N VAL A 177 -9.10 -5.58 11.64
CA VAL A 177 -8.72 -6.76 10.86
C VAL A 177 -9.82 -7.81 10.97
N ILE A 178 -10.38 -8.19 9.83
CA ILE A 178 -11.41 -9.22 9.73
C ILE A 178 -10.81 -10.59 9.41
N GLY A 179 -9.63 -10.61 8.78
CA GLY A 179 -8.88 -11.84 8.51
C GLY A 179 -7.91 -11.68 7.35
N GLU A 180 -7.63 -12.81 6.70
CA GLU A 180 -6.78 -12.87 5.52
C GLU A 180 -7.64 -12.87 4.25
N PHE A 181 -7.30 -12.03 3.28
CA PHE A 181 -7.84 -12.07 1.94
C PHE A 181 -7.39 -13.35 1.23
N LYS A 182 -8.31 -14.30 1.14
CA LYS A 182 -8.15 -15.53 0.36
C LYS A 182 -9.05 -15.44 -0.88
N PRO A 183 -8.48 -15.47 -2.10
CA PRO A 183 -9.28 -15.54 -3.31
C PRO A 183 -10.15 -16.81 -3.27
N ASN A 184 -11.47 -16.65 -3.15
CA ASN A 184 -12.40 -17.77 -3.16
C ASN A 184 -12.61 -18.27 -4.60
N ARG A 185 -11.60 -18.98 -5.14
CA ARG A 185 -11.61 -19.46 -6.53
C ARG A 185 -12.75 -20.44 -6.80
N GLU A 186 -13.01 -21.36 -5.88
CA GLU A 186 -14.07 -22.35 -6.01
C GLU A 186 -15.46 -21.70 -5.97
N GLY A 187 -15.70 -20.83 -4.98
CA GLY A 187 -16.95 -20.08 -4.89
C GLY A 187 -17.16 -19.16 -6.09
N PHE A 188 -16.09 -18.54 -6.61
CA PHE A 188 -16.18 -17.75 -7.84
C PHE A 188 -16.47 -18.63 -9.07
N SER A 189 -15.84 -19.80 -9.19
CA SER A 189 -16.08 -20.72 -10.30
C SER A 189 -17.53 -21.19 -10.33
N ALA A 190 -18.10 -21.54 -9.17
CA ALA A 190 -19.50 -21.92 -9.04
C ALA A 190 -20.44 -20.75 -9.37
N ALA A 191 -20.14 -19.55 -8.85
CA ALA A 191 -20.88 -18.33 -9.15
C ALA A 191 -20.83 -17.95 -10.63
N ALA A 192 -19.67 -18.13 -11.27
CA ALA A 192 -19.48 -17.85 -12.68
C ALA A 192 -20.30 -18.80 -13.56
N ALA A 193 -20.25 -20.11 -13.27
CA ALA A 193 -21.05 -21.11 -13.97
C ALA A 193 -22.56 -20.80 -13.87
N ALA A 194 -23.05 -20.58 -12.66
CA ALA A 194 -24.46 -20.27 -12.42
C ALA A 194 -24.91 -18.93 -13.03
N ALA A 195 -24.00 -17.96 -13.20
CA ALA A 195 -24.33 -16.68 -13.84
C ALA A 195 -24.46 -16.80 -15.37
N THR A 196 -23.70 -17.71 -16.00
CA THR A 196 -23.66 -17.86 -17.47
C THR A 196 -24.56 -18.96 -18.01
N ASP A 197 -24.82 -19.99 -17.21
CA ASP A 197 -25.63 -21.14 -17.57
C ASP A 197 -26.37 -21.64 -16.31
N PRO A 198 -27.56 -21.10 -16.01
CA PRO A 198 -28.30 -21.46 -14.78
C PRO A 198 -28.90 -22.88 -14.81
N GLY A 199 -28.74 -23.60 -15.92
CA GLY A 199 -29.41 -24.87 -16.17
C GLY A 199 -30.89 -24.67 -16.53
N ASP A 200 -31.41 -25.53 -17.41
CA ASP A 200 -32.82 -25.58 -17.82
C ASP A 200 -33.70 -26.08 -16.65
N ASN A 201 -33.91 -25.25 -15.64
CA ASN A 201 -34.94 -25.46 -14.60
C ASN A 201 -35.95 -24.32 -14.67
N TYR A 202 -36.70 -24.26 -15.77
CA TYR A 202 -37.99 -23.57 -15.87
C TYR A 202 -39.06 -24.56 -16.31
#